data_AF-A0A1K1R3X1-F1
#
_entry.id   AF-A0A1K1R3X1-F1
#
_cell.length_a   1.000
_cell.length_b   1.000
_cell.length_c   1.000
_cell.angle_alpha   90.00
_cell.angle_beta   90.00
_cell.angle_gamma   90.00
#
_symmetry.space_group_name_H-M   'P 1'
#
loop_
_entity.id
_entity.type
_entity.pdbx_description
1 polymer ?
#
loop_
_entity_poly.entity_id
_entity_poly.type
_entity_poly.pdbx_seq_one_letter_code
_entity_poly.pdbx_strand_id
1 'polypeptide(L)'
;MHVKTINHPVLFALILSAFSALGPFTVDMYLSSLPQMMSYFHTSASLIQASLTASLLGLGLGQLVAGPLSDVHGRRKPLLISMLLYFFISIA
;
A
#
# COMPACT_ATOMS: atom_id res chain seq x y z
N MET A 1 5.18 -31.52 -1.06
CA MET A 1 5.45 -30.12 -1.44
C MET A 1 6.51 -29.57 -0.49
N HIS A 2 7.79 -29.68 -0.83
CA HIS A 2 8.91 -29.28 0.03
C HIS A 2 9.02 -27.74 0.01
N VAL A 3 8.38 -27.07 0.97
CA VAL A 3 8.65 -25.65 1.23
C VAL A 3 10.09 -25.58 1.73
N LYS A 4 10.99 -25.11 0.88
CA LYS A 4 12.39 -24.85 1.23
C LYS A 4 12.35 -23.76 2.31
N THR A 5 12.50 -24.16 3.57
CA THR A 5 12.55 -23.22 4.70
C THR A 5 13.75 -22.31 4.52
N ILE A 6 13.48 -21.02 4.39
CA ILE A 6 14.49 -19.97 4.24
C ILE A 6 15.28 -19.93 5.55
N ASN A 7 16.62 -20.04 5.50
CA ASN A 7 17.50 -20.10 6.68
C ASN A 7 17.59 -18.79 7.51
N HIS A 8 16.80 -17.76 7.17
CA HIS A 8 16.75 -16.48 7.89
C HIS A 8 15.30 -16.03 8.17
N PRO A 9 14.54 -16.77 9.00
CA PRO A 9 13.16 -16.40 9.33
C PRO A 9 13.05 -15.01 9.97
N VAL A 10 14.07 -14.60 10.74
CA VAL A 10 14.16 -13.27 11.37
C VAL A 10 14.30 -12.16 10.33
N LEU A 11 15.16 -12.35 9.33
CA LEU A 11 15.34 -11.37 8.25
C LEU A 11 14.04 -11.20 7.45
N PHE A 12 13.35 -12.30 7.16
CA PHE A 12 12.08 -12.25 6.44
C PHE A 12 11.00 -11.53 7.26
N ALA A 13 10.90 -11.81 8.57
CA ALA A 13 10.00 -11.12 9.47
C ALA A 13 10.31 -9.62 9.56
N LEU A 14 11.59 -9.24 9.64
CA LEU A 14 12.02 -7.84 9.62
C LEU A 14 11.62 -7.14 8.33
N ILE A 15 11.88 -7.74 7.16
CA ILE A 15 11.48 -7.18 5.86
C ILE A 15 9.96 -7.01 5.80
N LEU A 16 9.19 -8.01 6.22
CA LEU A 16 7.73 -7.95 6.21
C LEU A 16 7.19 -6.87 7.15
N SER A 17 7.77 -6.75 8.36
CA SER A 17 7.39 -5.72 9.33
C SER A 17 7.74 -4.31 8.85
N ALA A 18 8.91 -4.12 8.23
CA ALA A 18 9.28 -2.85 7.60
C ALA A 18 8.31 -2.48 6.47
N PHE A 19 7.97 -3.43 5.62
CA PHE A 19 6.99 -3.21 4.54
C PHE A 19 5.59 -2.87 5.10
N SER A 20 5.17 -3.55 6.16
CA SER A 20 3.90 -3.27 6.83
C SER A 20 3.87 -1.91 7.53
N ALA A 21 5.03 -1.42 8.02
CA ALA A 21 5.14 -0.13 8.69
C ALA A 21 5.04 1.07 7.72
N LEU A 22 5.28 0.87 6.42
CA LEU A 22 5.21 1.95 5.41
C LEU A 22 3.84 2.64 5.38
N GLY A 23 2.75 1.91 5.61
CA GLY A 23 1.39 2.45 5.65
C GLY A 23 1.22 3.53 6.73
N PRO A 24 1.28 3.19 8.03
CA PRO A 24 1.16 4.17 9.11
C PRO A 24 2.25 5.23 9.06
N PHE A 25 3.48 4.88 8.65
CA PHE A 25 4.57 5.85 8.49
C PHE A 25 4.24 6.95 7.46
N THR A 26 3.63 6.58 6.33
CA THR A 26 3.21 7.55 5.30
C THR A 26 2.16 8.50 5.84
N VAL A 27 1.21 8.00 6.63
CA VAL A 27 0.13 8.80 7.23
C VAL A 27 0.69 9.81 8.24
N ASP A 28 1.61 9.39 9.12
CA ASP A 28 2.24 10.26 10.11
C ASP A 28 3.06 11.38 9.45
N MET A 29 3.78 11.05 8.38
CA MET A 29 4.52 12.04 7.58
C MET A 29 3.55 13.01 6.87
N TYR A 30 2.41 12.53 6.38
CA TYR A 30 1.37 13.36 5.78
C TYR A 30 0.83 14.39 6.77
N LEU A 31 0.57 13.97 8.01
CA LEU A 31 0.05 14.84 9.06
C LEU A 31 1.07 15.90 9.48
N SER A 32 2.35 15.53 9.57
CA SER A 32 3.45 16.46 9.90
C SER A 32 3.71 17.49 8.79
N SER A 33 3.44 17.13 7.53
CA SER A 33 3.63 18.01 6.37
C SER A 33 2.38 18.81 5.99
N LEU A 34 1.24 18.62 6.68
CA LEU A 34 0.02 19.39 6.48
C LEU A 34 0.23 20.91 6.43
N PRO A 35 0.97 21.55 7.37
CA PRO A 35 1.16 23.00 7.36
C PRO A 35 1.86 23.48 6.08
N GLN A 36 2.88 22.75 5.63
CA GLN A 36 3.59 23.05 4.38
C GLN A 36 2.69 22.83 3.16
N MET A 37 1.95 21.73 3.10
CA MET A 37 1.04 21.44 1.98
C MET A 37 -0.09 22.47 1.86
N MET A 38 -0.65 22.94 2.98
CA MET A 38 -1.66 24.01 2.97
C MET A 38 -1.09 25.31 2.39
N SER A 39 0.14 25.66 2.77
CA SER A 39 0.81 26.87 2.25
C SER A 39 1.15 26.77 0.76
N TYR A 40 1.55 25.59 0.28
CA TYR A 40 2.01 25.37 -1.08
C TYR A 40 0.86 25.22 -2.08
N PHE A 41 -0.22 24.53 -1.69
CA PHE A 41 -1.40 24.30 -2.53
C PHE A 41 -2.50 25.35 -2.35
N HIS A 42 -2.32 26.34 -1.47
CA HIS A 42 -3.36 27.32 -1.09
C HIS A 42 -4.72 26.67 -0.77
N THR A 43 -4.68 25.50 -0.11
CA THR A 43 -5.85 24.64 0.10
C THR A 43 -6.13 24.46 1.59
N SER A 44 -7.37 24.14 1.94
CA SER A 44 -7.78 23.93 3.33
C SER A 44 -7.40 22.53 3.84
N ALA A 45 -7.21 22.40 5.17
CA ALA A 45 -6.95 21.11 5.80
C ALA A 45 -8.00 20.04 5.44
N SER A 46 -9.25 20.45 5.24
CA SER A 46 -10.37 19.56 4.85
C SER A 46 -10.13 18.89 3.49
N LEU A 47 -9.61 19.62 2.51
CA LEU A 47 -9.30 19.07 1.18
C LEU A 47 -8.14 18.06 1.25
N ILE A 48 -7.11 18.36 2.02
CA ILE A 48 -5.97 17.44 2.19
C ILE A 48 -6.39 16.17 2.94
N GLN A 49 -7.22 16.31 3.99
CA GLN A 49 -7.78 15.17 4.71
C GLN A 49 -8.74 14.35 3.85
N ALA A 50 -9.51 14.99 2.96
CA ALA A 50 -10.37 14.30 2.00
C ALA A 50 -9.53 13.45 1.02
N SER A 51 -8.41 13.97 0.49
CA SER A 51 -7.47 13.20 -0.33
C SER A 51 -6.89 12.00 0.42
N LEU A 52 -6.43 12.20 1.66
CA LEU A 52 -5.93 11.12 2.50
C LEU A 52 -7.00 10.04 2.74
N THR A 53 -8.23 10.46 3.04
CA THR A 53 -9.36 9.55 3.24
C THR A 53 -9.69 8.79 1.96
N ALA A 54 -9.68 9.44 0.80
CA ALA A 54 -9.88 8.79 -0.50
C ALA A 54 -8.77 7.77 -0.79
N SER A 55 -7.51 8.09 -0.50
CA SER A 55 -6.39 7.15 -0.63
C SER A 55 -6.56 5.93 0.28
N LEU A 56 -6.95 6.13 1.55
CA LEU A 56 -7.19 5.05 2.50
C LEU A 56 -8.39 4.19 2.10
N LEU A 57 -9.47 4.80 1.59
CA LEU A 57 -10.61 4.09 1.03
C LEU A 57 -10.21 3.22 -0.16
N GLY A 58 -9.45 3.78 -1.10
CA GLY A 58 -8.91 3.02 -2.23
C GLY A 58 -8.03 1.86 -1.78
N LEU A 59 -7.21 2.06 -0.74
CA LEU A 59 -6.36 1.03 -0.17
C LEU A 59 -7.19 -0.08 0.51
N GLY A 60 -8.22 0.28 1.29
CA GLY A 60 -9.13 -0.67 1.93
C GLY A 60 -9.95 -1.49 0.93
N LEU A 61 -10.49 -0.84 -0.11
CA LEU A 61 -11.17 -1.52 -1.22
C LEU A 61 -10.21 -2.44 -1.98
N GLY A 62 -8.98 -1.96 -2.22
CA GLY A 62 -7.92 -2.75 -2.84
C GLY A 62 -7.57 -3.99 -2.02
N GLN A 63 -7.50 -3.89 -0.69
CA GLN A 63 -7.26 -5.04 0.19
C GLN A 63 -8.44 -6.02 0.23
N LEU A 64 -9.68 -5.54 0.17
CA LEU A 64 -10.88 -6.39 0.08
C LEU A 64 -10.88 -7.28 -1.16
N VAL A 65 -10.31 -6.81 -2.28
CA VAL A 65 -10.17 -7.61 -3.50
C VAL A 65 -8.88 -8.43 -3.47
N ALA A 66 -7.75 -7.81 -3.13
CA ALA A 66 -6.44 -8.44 -3.20
C ALA A 66 -6.26 -9.58 -2.16
N GLY A 67 -6.88 -9.47 -0.98
CA GLY A 67 -6.82 -10.50 0.06
C GLY A 67 -7.44 -11.83 -0.37
N PRO A 68 -8.76 -11.89 -0.62
CA PRO A 68 -9.45 -13.11 -1.07
C PRO A 68 -8.88 -13.65 -2.39
N LEU A 69 -8.52 -12.76 -3.32
CA LEU A 69 -7.94 -13.16 -4.59
C LEU A 69 -6.57 -13.85 -4.40
N SER A 70 -5.76 -13.35 -3.46
CA SER A 70 -4.47 -13.94 -3.09
C SER A 70 -4.60 -15.31 -2.42
N ASP A 71 -5.63 -15.46 -1.58
CA ASP A 71 -5.85 -16.71 -0.83
C ASP A 71 -6.45 -17.82 -1.71
N VAL A 72 -7.34 -17.49 -2.66
CA VAL A 72 -8.00 -18.49 -3.52
C VAL A 72 -7.11 -18.93 -4.69
N HIS A 73 -6.36 -18.02 -5.32
CA HIS A 73 -5.64 -18.31 -6.57
C HIS A 73 -4.16 -18.66 -6.39
N GLY A 74 -3.66 -18.57 -5.15
CA GLY A 74 -2.25 -18.71 -4.81
C GLY A 74 -1.44 -17.47 -5.19
N ARG A 75 -0.56 -17.02 -4.28
CA ARG A 75 0.17 -15.72 -4.30
C ARG A 75 0.81 -15.28 -5.62
N ARG A 76 1.15 -16.19 -6.54
CA ARG A 76 1.84 -15.87 -7.80
C ARG A 76 0.93 -15.30 -8.89
N LYS A 77 -0.32 -15.79 -9.01
CA LYS A 77 -1.27 -15.32 -10.04
C LYS A 77 -1.78 -13.89 -9.79
N PRO A 78 -2.19 -13.49 -8.57
CA PRO A 78 -2.59 -12.12 -8.27
C PRO A 78 -1.45 -11.13 -8.51
N LEU A 79 -0.20 -11.51 -8.20
CA LEU A 79 0.98 -10.66 -8.35
C LEU A 79 1.25 -10.32 -9.83
N LEU A 80 1.11 -11.32 -10.73
CA LEU A 80 1.22 -11.08 -12.18
C LEU A 80 0.08 -10.22 -12.73
N ILE A 81 -1.15 -10.44 -12.27
CA ILE A 81 -2.33 -9.66 -12.69
C ILE A 81 -2.18 -8.20 -12.26
N SER A 82 -1.83 -7.96 -11.00
CA SER A 82 -1.64 -6.60 -10.47
C SER A 82 -0.47 -5.89 -11.14
N MET A 83 0.60 -6.60 -11.51
CA MET A 83 1.71 -6.04 -12.27
C MET A 83 1.34 -5.65 -13.72
N LEU A 84 0.54 -6.48 -14.40
CA LEU A 84 -0.02 -6.15 -15.71
C LEU A 84 -0.97 -4.95 -15.63
N LEU A 85 -1.87 -4.95 -14.64
CA LEU A 85 -2.80 -3.85 -14.42
C LEU A 85 -2.06 -2.53 -14.15
N TYR A 86 -1.01 -2.57 -13.33
CA TYR A 86 -0.14 -1.42 -13.06
C TYR A 86 0.52 -0.89 -14.34
N PHE A 87 1.04 -1.78 -15.20
CA PHE A 87 1.64 -1.39 -16.48
C PHE A 87 0.64 -0.65 -17.37
N PHE A 88 -0.59 -1.17 -17.51
CA PHE A 88 -1.63 -0.52 -18.32
C PHE A 88 -2.06 0.83 -17.74
N ILE A 89 -2.27 0.90 -16.42
CA ILE A 89 -2.63 2.16 -15.74
C ILE A 89 -1.52 3.20 -15.83
N SER A 90 -0.25 2.77 -15.78
CA SER A 90 0.88 3.69 -15.84
C SER A 90 1.12 4.26 -17.25
N ILE A 91 0.67 3.57 -18.30
CA ILE A 91 0.78 4.02 -19.70
C ILE A 91 -0.43 4.85 -20.14
N ALA A 92 -1.59 4.60 -19.53
CA ALA A 92 -2.81 5.37 -19.78
C ALA A 92 -2.73 6.77 -19.13
#